data_AF-A0AA86V8V7-F1
#
_entry.id   AF-A0AA86V8V7-F1
#
_cell.length_a   1.000
_cell.length_b   1.000
_cell.length_c   1.000
_cell.angle_alpha   90.00
_cell.angle_beta   90.00
_cell.angle_gamma   90.00
#
_symmetry.space_group_name_H-M   'P 1'
#
loop_
_entity.id
_entity.type
_entity.pdbx_description
1 polymer ?
#
loop_
_entity_poly.entity_id
_entity_poly.type
_entity_poly.pdbx_seq_one_letter_code
_entity_poly.pdbx_strand_id
1 'polypeptide(L)'
;MERPYSLTLPLSKTKRISRLTNPAHSITPQATQLLTFTAEYVTKYILQEAEKEALKEGLKAINYSHIRKVVFRTPGLAYLEDTLPEKLILGDEEIQQ
;
A
#
# COMPACT_ATOMS: atom_id res chain seq x y z
N MET A 1 19.80 23.84 6.44
CA MET A 1 19.32 22.93 5.38
C MET A 1 17.95 22.42 5.80
N GLU A 2 16.89 23.03 5.27
CA GLU A 2 15.53 22.51 5.43
C GLU A 2 15.41 21.18 4.70
N ARG A 3 14.86 20.15 5.35
CA ARG A 3 14.65 18.85 4.71
C ARG A 3 13.51 19.03 3.70
N PRO A 4 13.73 18.85 2.39
CA PRO A 4 12.72 19.15 1.37
C PRO A 4 11.48 18.24 1.44
N TYR A 5 11.51 17.17 2.24
CA TYR A 5 10.39 16.26 2.44
C TYR A 5 10.31 15.84 3.91
N SER A 6 9.23 16.22 4.58
CA SER A 6 8.87 15.64 5.88
C SER A 6 8.12 14.34 5.61
N LEU A 7 8.78 13.21 5.84
CA LEU A 7 8.11 11.91 5.85
C LEU A 7 7.11 11.88 7.01
N THR A 8 5.88 11.45 6.71
CA THR A 8 4.79 11.30 7.67
C THR A 8 4.83 9.96 8.38
N LEU A 9 5.30 8.92 7.70
CA LEU A 9 5.44 7.59 8.26
C LEU A 9 6.67 7.50 9.19
N PRO A 10 6.53 6.85 10.35
CA PRO A 10 7.63 6.66 11.28
C PRO A 10 8.68 5.69 10.72
N LEU A 11 9.91 6.19 10.52
CA LEU A 11 11.05 5.40 10.01
C LEU A 11 11.30 4.10 10.78
N SER A 12 11.03 4.10 12.09
CA SER A 12 11.20 2.92 12.96
C SER A 12 10.28 1.77 12.57
N LYS A 13 9.05 2.05 12.09
CA LYS A 13 8.10 1.04 11.63
C LYS A 13 8.53 0.48 10.27
N THR A 14 8.92 1.33 9.34
CA THR A 14 9.45 0.90 8.03
C THR A 14 10.68 0.01 8.20
N LYS A 15 11.61 0.39 9.08
CA LYS A 15 12.80 -0.41 9.41
C LYS A 15 12.46 -1.76 10.02
N ARG A 16 11.40 -1.84 10.82
CA ARG A 16 10.94 -3.10 11.43
C ARG A 16 10.38 -4.04 10.36
N ILE A 17 9.56 -3.53 9.43
CA ILE A 17 8.97 -4.32 8.34
C ILE A 17 10.06 -4.83 7.40
N SER A 18 11.01 -3.97 7.02
CA SER A 18 12.08 -4.37 6.09
C SER A 18 13.02 -5.45 6.65
N ARG A 19 13.12 -5.58 7.98
CA ARG A 19 13.86 -6.68 8.63
C ARG A 19 13.13 -8.01 8.60
N LEU A 20 11.81 -8.04 8.36
CA LEU A 20 11.06 -9.29 8.25
C LEU A 20 11.51 -10.10 7.02
N THR A 21 11.85 -9.42 5.93
CA THR A 21 12.30 -10.06 4.69
C THR A 21 13.81 -10.31 4.68
N ASN A 22 14.59 -9.55 5.46
CA ASN A 22 16.05 -9.67 5.50
C ASN A 22 16.60 -9.39 6.91
N PRO A 23 16.47 -10.33 7.87
CA PRO A 23 16.80 -10.09 9.28
C PRO A 23 18.30 -9.92 9.55
N ALA A 24 19.14 -10.57 8.73
CA ALA A 24 20.60 -10.53 8.88
C ALA A 24 21.26 -9.27 8.28
N HIS A 25 20.51 -8.46 7.51
CA HIS A 25 21.08 -7.33 6.79
C HIS A 25 20.91 -6.00 7.52
N SER A 26 22.00 -5.24 7.65
CA SER A 26 21.96 -3.88 8.18
C SER A 26 21.49 -2.89 7.11
N ILE A 27 20.30 -2.32 7.30
CA ILE A 27 19.76 -1.29 6.40
C ILE A 27 20.27 0.09 6.83
N THR A 28 20.85 0.84 5.90
CA THR A 28 21.35 2.20 6.16
C THR A 28 20.20 3.17 6.48
N PRO A 29 20.45 4.27 7.21
CA PRO A 29 19.43 5.29 7.46
C PRO A 29 18.82 5.85 6.17
N GLN A 30 19.63 6.08 5.14
CA GLN A 30 19.19 6.61 3.84
C GLN A 30 18.30 5.60 3.09
N ALA A 31 18.65 4.31 3.11
CA ALA A 31 17.80 3.27 2.54
C ALA A 31 16.45 3.19 3.28
N THR A 32 16.45 3.34 4.60
CA THR A 32 15.22 3.38 5.40
C THR A 32 14.33 4.57 5.00
N GLN A 33 14.92 5.74 4.76
CA GLN A 33 14.19 6.92 4.29
C GLN A 33 13.59 6.70 2.90
N LEU A 34 14.36 6.13 1.96
CA LEU A 34 13.87 5.81 0.61
C LEU A 34 12.71 4.81 0.65
N LEU A 35 12.83 3.72 1.41
CA LEU A 35 11.74 2.76 1.59
C LEU A 35 10.49 3.42 2.17
N THR A 36 10.66 4.36 3.09
CA THR A 36 9.53 5.08 3.70
C THR A 36 8.85 5.99 2.68
N PHE A 37 9.64 6.74 1.92
CA PHE A 37 9.13 7.55 0.81
C PHE A 37 8.37 6.69 -0.22
N THR A 38 8.94 5.56 -0.63
CA THR A 38 8.29 4.64 -1.58
C THR A 38 6.97 4.12 -1.04
N ALA A 39 6.90 3.75 0.24
CA ALA A 39 5.66 3.30 0.87
C ALA A 39 4.59 4.40 0.86
N GLU A 40 4.95 5.65 1.18
CA GLU A 40 4.03 6.79 1.10
C GLU A 40 3.57 7.05 -0.33
N TYR A 41 4.49 7.02 -1.29
CA TYR A 41 4.19 7.28 -2.69
C TYR A 41 3.25 6.23 -3.28
N VAL A 42 3.52 4.94 -3.03
CA VAL A 42 2.66 3.83 -3.48
C VAL A 42 1.27 3.95 -2.85
N THR A 43 1.20 4.24 -1.55
CA THR A 43 -0.08 4.45 -0.85
C THR A 43 -0.86 5.59 -1.47
N LYS A 44 -0.21 6.74 -1.71
CA LYS A 44 -0.83 7.90 -2.35
C LYS A 44 -1.34 7.58 -3.75
N TYR A 45 -0.52 6.90 -4.56
CA TYR A 45 -0.90 6.49 -5.91
C TYR A 45 -2.14 5.60 -5.89
N ILE A 46 -2.15 4.56 -5.05
CA ILE A 46 -3.29 3.63 -4.94
C ILE A 46 -4.56 4.38 -4.55
N LEU A 47 -4.50 5.25 -3.55
CA LEU A 47 -5.67 6.01 -3.08
C LEU A 47 -6.19 6.98 -4.15
N GLN A 48 -5.31 7.69 -4.86
CA GLN A 48 -5.72 8.61 -5.93
C GLN A 48 -6.37 7.88 -7.10
N GLU A 49 -5.83 6.72 -7.48
CA GLU A 49 -6.39 5.92 -8.55
C GLU A 49 -7.71 5.24 -8.12
N ALA A 50 -7.84 4.86 -6.86
CA ALA A 50 -9.06 4.25 -6.31
C ALA A 50 -10.18 5.30 -6.14
N GLU A 51 -9.82 6.54 -5.82
CA GLU A 51 -10.75 7.68 -5.83
C GLU A 51 -11.31 7.91 -7.24
N LYS A 52 -10.48 7.87 -8.28
CA LYS A 52 -10.95 7.97 -9.68
C LYS A 52 -11.93 6.85 -10.03
N GLU A 53 -11.71 5.63 -9.55
CA GLU A 53 -12.66 4.53 -9.74
C GLU A 53 -13.98 4.76 -9.01
N ALA A 54 -13.92 5.20 -7.75
CA ALA A 54 -15.12 5.56 -6.98
C ALA A 54 -15.96 6.64 -7.69
N LEU A 55 -15.30 7.68 -8.20
CA LEU A 55 -15.96 8.78 -8.91
C LEU A 55 -16.61 8.33 -10.22
N LYS A 56 -16.01 7.37 -10.96
CA LYS A 56 -16.63 6.77 -12.16
C LYS A 56 -17.94 6.05 -11.84
N GLU A 57 -18.04 5.49 -10.64
CA GLU A 57 -19.24 4.81 -10.13
C GLU A 57 -20.23 5.77 -9.44
N GLY A 58 -19.94 7.09 -9.43
CA GLY A 58 -20.76 8.09 -8.76
C GLY A 58 -20.66 8.07 -7.23
N LEU A 59 -19.68 7.36 -6.68
CA LEU A 59 -19.44 7.22 -5.25
C LEU A 59 -18.47 8.29 -4.74
N LYS A 60 -18.72 8.77 -3.52
CA LYS A 60 -17.85 9.74 -2.81
C LYS A 60 -16.84 9.07 -1.88
N ALA A 61 -16.93 7.76 -1.71
CA ALA A 61 -16.10 6.98 -0.79
C ALA A 61 -15.36 5.87 -1.54
N ILE A 62 -14.12 5.61 -1.12
CA ILE A 62 -13.31 4.51 -1.64
C ILE A 62 -13.70 3.23 -0.91
N ASN A 63 -14.10 2.22 -1.68
CA ASN A 63 -14.38 0.87 -1.18
C ASN A 63 -13.23 -0.07 -1.56
N TYR A 64 -13.21 -1.24 -0.92
CA TYR A 64 -12.21 -2.28 -1.15
C TYR A 64 -12.13 -2.70 -2.63
N SER A 65 -13.28 -2.80 -3.30
CA SER A 65 -13.38 -3.13 -4.73
C SER A 65 -12.61 -2.15 -5.62
N HIS A 66 -12.62 -0.85 -5.31
CA HIS A 66 -11.88 0.17 -6.07
C HIS A 66 -10.37 -0.02 -5.93
N ILE A 67 -9.89 -0.27 -4.70
CA ILE A 67 -8.47 -0.54 -4.44
C ILE A 67 -8.04 -1.80 -5.19
N ARG A 68 -8.85 -2.86 -5.14
CA ARG A 68 -8.60 -4.10 -5.86
C ARG A 68 -8.50 -3.85 -7.37
N LYS A 69 -9.47 -3.16 -7.97
CA LYS A 69 -9.42 -2.79 -9.41
C LYS A 69 -8.13 -2.06 -9.78
N VAL A 70 -7.65 -1.14 -8.93
CA VAL A 70 -6.40 -0.41 -9.16
C VAL A 70 -5.18 -1.31 -9.10
N VAL A 71 -5.12 -2.24 -8.14
CA VAL A 71 -4.00 -3.18 -8.03
C VAL A 71 -3.95 -4.11 -9.24
N PHE A 72 -5.07 -4.73 -9.60
CA PHE A 72 -5.14 -5.69 -10.71
C PHE A 72 -4.89 -5.05 -12.09
N ARG A 73 -5.19 -3.75 -12.28
CA ARG A 73 -4.92 -3.07 -13.56
C ARG A 73 -3.50 -2.52 -13.69
N THR A 74 -2.76 -2.43 -12.57
CA THR A 74 -1.47 -1.73 -12.53
C THR A 74 -0.35 -2.76 -12.47
N PRO A 75 0.42 -2.99 -13.55
CA PRO A 75 1.43 -4.06 -13.58
C PRO A 75 2.47 -3.97 -12.45
N GLY A 76 2.84 -2.74 -12.05
CA GLY A 76 3.79 -2.52 -10.96
C GLY A 76 3.28 -2.88 -9.56
N LEU A 77 1.98 -3.16 -9.40
CA LEU A 77 1.34 -3.53 -8.14
C LEU A 77 0.94 -5.01 -8.09
N ALA A 78 1.28 -5.82 -9.11
CA ALA A 78 0.92 -7.24 -9.18
C ALA A 78 1.37 -8.05 -7.94
N TYR A 79 2.45 -7.63 -7.27
CA TYR A 79 2.92 -8.25 -6.02
C TYR A 79 1.93 -8.12 -4.84
N LEU A 80 0.87 -7.31 -4.96
CA LEU A 80 -0.17 -7.13 -3.96
C LEU A 80 -1.41 -7.98 -4.23
N GLU A 81 -1.51 -8.69 -5.35
CA GLU A 81 -2.71 -9.50 -5.69
C GLU A 81 -3.02 -10.54 -4.61
N ASP A 82 -2.00 -11.22 -4.09
CA ASP A 82 -2.13 -12.21 -3.00
C ASP A 82 -2.59 -11.58 -1.67
N THR A 83 -2.39 -10.27 -1.51
CA THR A 83 -2.82 -9.54 -0.30
C THR A 83 -4.24 -9.02 -0.40
N LEU A 84 -4.86 -9.09 -1.59
CA LEU A 84 -6.19 -8.56 -1.88
C LEU A 84 -7.14 -9.64 -2.43
N PRO A 85 -7.55 -10.61 -1.59
CA PRO A 85 -8.42 -11.70 -2.03
C PRO A 85 -9.80 -11.19 -2.50
N GLU A 86 -10.38 -11.89 -3.47
CA GLU A 86 -11.71 -11.57 -4.00
C GLU A 86 -12.83 -11.83 -2.98
N LYS A 87 -12.63 -12.81 -2.10
CA LYS A 87 -13.50 -13.13 -0.97
C LYS A 87 -12.69 -13.00 0.33
N LEU A 88 -13.16 -12.17 1.26
CA LEU A 88 -12.65 -12.14 2.62
C LEU A 88 -13.23 -13.34 3.38
N ILE A 89 -12.46 -14.43 3.49
CA ILE A 89 -12.83 -15.58 4.32
C ILE A 89 -12.46 -15.25 5.77
N LEU A 90 -13.46 -14.92 6.59
CA LEU A 90 -13.32 -14.69 8.03
C LEU A 90 -13.94 -15.89 8.78
N GLY A 91 -13.17 -16.96 8.94
CA GLY A 91 -13.70 -18.25 9.42
C GLY A 91 -14.50 -19.00 8.34
N ASP A 92 -15.09 -20.15 8.70
CA ASP A 92 -15.84 -21.06 7.78
C ASP A 92 -17.11 -20.43 7.14
N GLU A 93 -17.31 -19.13 7.24
CA GLU A 93 -18.42 -18.41 6.61
C GLU A 93 -17.90 -17.51 5.50
N GLU A 94 -18.16 -17.90 4.25
CA GLU A 94 -17.93 -17.06 3.08
C GLU A 94 -18.90 -15.87 3.09
N ILE A 95 -18.40 -14.67 3.36
CA ILE A 95 -19.18 -13.44 3.13
C ILE A 95 -18.97 -13.03 1.67
N GLN A 96 -20.03 -13.14 0.85
CA GLN A 96 -20.10 -12.49 -0.46
C GLN A 96 -20.36 -10.99 -0.23
N GLN A 97 -19.42 -10.13 -0.66
CA GLN A 97 -19.62 -8.68 -0.76
C GLN A 97 -19.96 -8.29 -2.20
#